data_AF-A0A536FIY7-F1
#
_entry.id   AF-A0A536FIY7-F1
#
_cell.length_a   1.000
_cell.length_b   1.000
_cell.length_c   1.000
_cell.angle_alpha   90.00
_cell.angle_beta   90.00
_cell.angle_gamma   90.00
#
_symmetry.space_group_name_H-M   'P 1'
#
loop_
_entity.id
_entity.type
_entity.pdbx_description
1 polymer ?
#
loop_
_entity_poly.entity_id
_entity_poly.type
_entity_poly.pdbx_seq_one_letter_code
_entity_poly.pdbx_strand_id
1 'polypeptide(L)'
;MAGLLDVSTTDFVTTIRMNRPPVNALIAELQEQLIEALNRVKDDDATRVVLLTSAIDRYFMAGADIKSMGGEGGFDRENPATLERVAQMSRRSQAAFTQIEHFPKPLIAAINGHALGGGCELALACDYRLMIDDSRSTIGQTETSLGLIPGAGGTQRLPRLVGRTRATEMIFESIRLKAPEAAAIGLINAALPADGFHDAALARARRLAQAAPIALRLAKEALLAGLERSPGKGYEVEAENFGKAAMTEDAIRKVNFRGLPVSRTRFTRSQEQRILVNREGYFHASMDHGCGRCGRLAGGGCPIRRGGQRTRKGRQHAGHRHHAQE
;
A
#
# COMPACT_ATOMS: atom_id res chain seq x y z
N MET A 1 -10.21 21.92 -16.54
CA MET A 1 -9.75 20.62 -17.07
C MET A 1 -10.89 19.62 -16.88
N ALA A 2 -11.18 18.79 -17.89
CA ALA A 2 -12.23 17.77 -17.76
C ALA A 2 -11.81 16.74 -16.70
N GLY A 3 -12.75 16.31 -15.86
CA GLY A 3 -12.46 15.27 -14.86
C GLY A 3 -12.08 13.95 -15.55
N LEU A 4 -10.97 13.34 -15.12
CA LEU A 4 -10.54 12.02 -15.58
C LEU A 4 -11.26 10.89 -14.82
N LEU A 5 -12.13 11.24 -13.87
CA LEU A 5 -12.83 10.33 -12.98
C LEU A 5 -14.33 10.63 -12.94
N ASP A 6 -15.13 9.57 -13.05
CA ASP A 6 -16.56 9.61 -12.72
C ASP A 6 -16.77 8.99 -11.34
N VAL A 7 -17.36 9.73 -10.40
CA VAL A 7 -17.53 9.31 -9.00
C VAL A 7 -19.01 9.29 -8.62
N SER A 8 -19.48 8.18 -8.08
CA SER A 8 -20.88 8.01 -7.64
C SER A 8 -20.97 7.17 -6.37
N THR A 9 -21.85 7.53 -5.45
CA THR A 9 -22.05 6.81 -4.18
C THR A 9 -23.47 6.25 -4.10
N THR A 10 -23.60 4.96 -3.79
CA THR A 10 -24.88 4.27 -3.62
C THR A 10 -24.70 3.09 -2.66
N ASP A 11 -25.65 2.86 -1.76
CA ASP A 11 -25.63 1.75 -0.79
C ASP A 11 -24.31 1.65 0.02
N PHE A 12 -23.77 2.79 0.44
CA PHE A 12 -22.49 2.90 1.12
C PHE A 12 -21.24 2.50 0.30
N VAL A 13 -21.38 2.35 -1.01
CA VAL A 13 -20.29 2.06 -1.94
C VAL A 13 -20.04 3.28 -2.82
N THR A 14 -18.84 3.84 -2.75
CA THR A 14 -18.39 4.86 -3.70
C THR A 14 -17.66 4.19 -4.85
N THR A 15 -18.22 4.28 -6.04
CA THR A 15 -17.59 3.81 -7.28
C THR A 15 -16.80 4.95 -7.90
N ILE A 16 -15.51 4.74 -8.12
CA ILE A 16 -14.62 5.65 -8.85
C ILE A 16 -14.30 4.97 -10.19
N ARG A 17 -14.70 5.59 -11.30
CA ARG A 17 -14.41 5.09 -12.66
C ARG A 17 -13.35 5.97 -13.30
N MET A 18 -12.23 5.37 -13.68
CA MET A 18 -11.20 6.04 -14.48
C MET A 18 -11.67 6.16 -15.94
N ASN A 19 -11.57 7.36 -16.50
CA ASN A 19 -12.06 7.69 -17.83
C ASN A 19 -11.07 8.60 -18.57
N ARG A 20 -9.88 8.05 -18.86
CA ARG A 20 -8.84 8.67 -19.70
C ARG A 20 -8.61 7.82 -20.96
N PRO A 21 -9.39 8.03 -22.03
CA PRO A 21 -9.22 7.30 -23.28
C PRO A 21 -7.79 7.42 -23.85
N PRO A 22 -7.31 6.41 -24.59
CA PRO A 22 -8.01 5.17 -24.94
C PRO A 22 -7.81 4.02 -23.94
N VAL A 23 -6.90 4.14 -22.97
CA VAL A 23 -6.43 2.98 -22.16
C VAL A 23 -6.13 3.30 -20.69
N ASN A 24 -6.58 4.45 -20.18
CA ASN A 24 -6.27 4.96 -18.84
C ASN A 24 -4.77 5.05 -18.53
N ALA A 25 -3.92 5.38 -19.52
CA ALA A 25 -2.48 5.42 -19.26
C ALA A 25 -2.15 6.37 -18.10
N LEU A 26 -1.28 5.93 -17.20
CA LEU A 26 -0.96 6.59 -15.95
C LEU A 26 -0.15 7.87 -16.21
N ILE A 27 -0.70 8.98 -15.75
CA ILE A 27 -0.08 10.31 -15.74
C ILE A 27 -0.22 10.94 -14.35
N ALA A 28 0.49 12.04 -14.12
CA ALA A 28 0.44 12.83 -12.89
C ALA A 28 -0.99 13.18 -12.47
N GLU A 29 -1.73 13.78 -13.40
CA GLU A 29 -3.08 14.31 -13.18
C GLU A 29 -4.06 13.21 -12.74
N LEU A 30 -3.97 12.02 -13.34
CA LEU A 30 -4.82 10.89 -12.94
C LEU A 30 -4.49 10.42 -11.51
N GLN A 31 -3.21 10.38 -11.14
CA GLN A 31 -2.79 10.05 -9.77
C GLN A 31 -3.33 11.09 -8.77
N GLU A 32 -3.17 12.38 -9.08
CA GLU A 32 -3.64 13.49 -8.25
C GLU A 32 -5.16 13.43 -8.06
N GLN A 33 -5.92 13.29 -9.15
CA GLN A 33 -7.38 13.19 -9.07
C GLN A 33 -7.86 11.95 -8.29
N LEU A 34 -7.16 10.81 -8.40
CA LEU A 34 -7.48 9.61 -7.61
C LEU A 34 -7.29 9.87 -6.11
N ILE A 35 -6.16 10.47 -5.72
CA ILE A 35 -5.88 10.81 -4.32
C ILE A 35 -6.86 11.84 -3.79
N GLU A 36 -7.19 12.87 -4.56
CA GLU A 36 -8.21 13.84 -4.19
C GLU A 36 -9.59 13.20 -4.00
N ALA A 37 -10.01 12.31 -4.90
CA ALA A 37 -11.27 11.59 -4.79
C ALA A 37 -11.31 10.73 -3.53
N LEU A 38 -10.23 10.01 -3.21
CA LEU A 38 -10.11 9.23 -1.98
C LEU A 38 -10.14 10.11 -0.74
N ASN A 39 -9.42 11.23 -0.73
CA ASN A 39 -9.43 12.17 0.39
C ASN A 39 -10.83 12.75 0.65
N ARG A 40 -11.60 13.07 -0.41
CA ARG A 40 -12.99 13.54 -0.29
C ARG A 40 -13.89 12.52 0.40
N VAL A 41 -13.70 11.23 0.15
CA VAL A 41 -14.56 10.17 0.72
C VAL A 41 -13.96 9.47 1.94
N LYS A 42 -12.76 9.89 2.38
CA LYS A 42 -12.04 9.30 3.51
C LYS A 42 -12.84 9.33 4.80
N ASP A 43 -13.44 10.47 5.11
CA ASP A 43 -14.20 10.71 6.35
C ASP A 43 -15.72 10.85 6.09
N ASP A 44 -16.16 10.58 4.87
CA ASP A 44 -17.58 10.59 4.48
C ASP A 44 -18.30 9.30 4.93
N ASP A 45 -19.26 9.42 5.83
CA ASP A 45 -20.05 8.29 6.36
C ASP A 45 -20.97 7.65 5.31
N ALA A 46 -21.27 8.34 4.20
CA ALA A 46 -21.97 7.77 3.06
C ALA A 46 -21.07 6.79 2.28
N THR A 47 -19.77 6.78 2.52
CA THR A 47 -18.82 5.84 1.92
C THR A 47 -18.28 4.87 2.96
N ARG A 48 -18.55 3.57 2.81
CA ARG A 48 -17.95 2.49 3.61
C ARG A 48 -16.95 1.64 2.83
N VAL A 49 -17.13 1.52 1.52
CA VAL A 49 -16.25 0.78 0.61
C VAL A 49 -16.03 1.61 -0.65
N VAL A 50 -14.82 1.60 -1.19
CA VAL A 50 -14.51 2.19 -2.50
C VAL A 50 -14.36 1.07 -3.53
N LEU A 51 -15.03 1.22 -4.67
CA LEU A 51 -14.90 0.35 -5.83
C LEU A 51 -14.23 1.13 -6.96
N LEU A 52 -12.96 0.85 -7.23
CA LEU A 52 -12.19 1.46 -8.31
C LEU A 52 -12.31 0.59 -9.57
N THR A 53 -12.77 1.18 -10.68
CA THR A 53 -12.91 0.50 -11.97
C THR A 53 -12.62 1.47 -13.12
N SER A 54 -12.87 1.05 -14.35
CA SER A 54 -12.69 1.88 -15.55
C SER A 54 -14.01 2.06 -16.30
N ALA A 55 -14.18 3.24 -16.91
CA ALA A 55 -15.24 3.51 -17.88
C ALA A 55 -14.86 3.03 -19.30
N ILE A 56 -13.60 2.64 -19.50
CA ILE A 56 -13.07 2.18 -20.79
C ILE A 56 -13.22 0.66 -20.89
N ASP A 57 -13.86 0.21 -21.97
CA ASP A 57 -13.97 -1.21 -22.29
C ASP A 57 -12.59 -1.85 -22.51
N ARG A 58 -12.41 -3.07 -22.02
CA ARG A 58 -11.17 -3.88 -22.09
C ARG A 58 -9.93 -3.28 -21.44
N TYR A 59 -10.00 -2.13 -20.76
CA TYR A 59 -8.85 -1.55 -20.08
C TYR A 59 -9.24 -1.06 -18.69
N PHE A 60 -8.69 -1.71 -17.67
CA PHE A 60 -8.60 -1.10 -16.35
C PHE A 60 -7.55 0.03 -16.41
N MET A 61 -6.32 -0.31 -16.79
CA MET A 61 -5.21 0.61 -17.06
C MET A 61 -4.05 -0.12 -17.76
N ALA A 62 -3.56 0.41 -18.88
CA ALA A 62 -2.51 -0.25 -19.69
C ALA A 62 -1.06 0.04 -19.25
N GLY A 63 -0.85 0.86 -18.21
CA GLY A 63 0.48 1.19 -17.69
C GLY A 63 0.81 2.68 -17.79
N ALA A 64 2.10 3.03 -17.70
CA ALA A 64 2.56 4.42 -17.73
C ALA A 64 2.49 5.03 -19.13
N ASP A 65 2.15 6.33 -19.19
CA ASP A 65 2.29 7.10 -20.42
C ASP A 65 3.78 7.41 -20.66
N ILE A 66 4.45 6.60 -21.48
CA ILE A 66 5.89 6.72 -21.77
C ILE A 66 6.25 8.10 -22.35
N LYS A 67 5.34 8.75 -23.10
CA LYS A 67 5.59 10.10 -23.63
C LYS A 67 5.72 11.11 -22.50
N SER A 68 4.87 10.98 -21.47
CA SER A 68 4.97 11.81 -20.27
C SER A 68 6.28 11.61 -19.50
N MET A 69 6.94 10.43 -19.65
CA MET A 69 8.25 10.18 -19.05
C MET A 69 9.39 10.93 -19.73
N GLY A 70 9.22 11.40 -20.97
CA GLY A 70 10.18 12.30 -21.62
C GLY A 70 10.08 13.74 -21.11
N GLY A 71 8.90 14.18 -20.64
CA GLY A 71 8.64 15.59 -20.38
C GLY A 71 8.87 16.45 -21.62
N GLU A 72 8.97 17.78 -21.44
CA GLU A 72 9.20 18.70 -22.56
C GLU A 72 10.59 18.57 -23.19
N GLY A 73 11.59 18.14 -22.40
CA GLY A 73 12.99 17.98 -22.85
C GLY A 73 13.34 16.60 -23.41
N GLY A 74 12.40 15.66 -23.45
CA GLY A 74 12.66 14.29 -23.87
C GLY A 74 13.56 13.47 -22.93
N PHE A 75 14.09 12.36 -23.45
CA PHE A 75 15.02 11.48 -22.73
C PHE A 75 16.46 11.78 -23.14
N ASP A 76 17.00 12.89 -22.64
CA ASP A 76 18.43 13.17 -22.76
C ASP A 76 19.23 12.31 -21.77
N ARG A 77 19.94 11.31 -22.28
CA ARG A 77 20.71 10.34 -21.50
C ARG A 77 21.98 10.92 -20.89
N GLU A 78 22.49 12.00 -21.46
CA GLU A 78 23.73 12.65 -21.00
C GLU A 78 23.43 13.71 -19.93
N ASN A 79 22.16 14.07 -19.73
CA ASN A 79 21.74 15.03 -18.72
C ASN A 79 21.36 14.33 -17.41
N PRO A 80 22.11 14.54 -16.30
CA PRO A 80 21.80 13.96 -15.00
C PRO A 80 20.41 14.36 -14.46
N ALA A 81 19.88 15.52 -14.88
CA ALA A 81 18.53 15.95 -14.49
C ALA A 81 17.44 15.05 -15.07
N THR A 82 17.68 14.40 -16.23
CA THR A 82 16.74 13.43 -16.82
C THR A 82 16.57 12.22 -15.91
N LEU A 83 17.68 11.68 -15.38
CA LEU A 83 17.66 10.54 -14.47
C LEU A 83 16.83 10.85 -13.21
N GLU A 84 17.12 11.99 -12.57
CA GLU A 84 16.42 12.39 -11.35
C GLU A 84 14.93 12.68 -11.61
N ARG A 85 14.60 13.29 -12.75
CA ARG A 85 13.21 13.52 -13.15
C ARG A 85 12.43 12.21 -13.31
N VAL A 86 13.01 11.20 -13.98
CA VAL A 86 12.38 9.89 -14.15
C VAL A 86 12.24 9.16 -12.81
N ALA A 87 13.26 9.23 -11.95
CA ALA A 87 13.20 8.69 -10.59
C ALA A 87 12.11 9.39 -9.76
N GLN A 88 11.93 10.70 -9.91
CA GLN A 88 10.89 11.45 -9.23
C GLN A 88 9.49 11.07 -9.70
N MET A 89 9.30 10.75 -10.99
CA MET A 89 8.03 10.21 -11.50
C MET A 89 7.70 8.84 -10.87
N SER A 90 8.72 7.99 -10.71
CA SER A 90 8.61 6.71 -10.01
C SER A 90 8.20 6.93 -8.55
N ARG A 91 8.90 7.81 -7.83
CA ARG A 91 8.60 8.17 -6.42
C ARG A 91 7.20 8.73 -6.24
N ARG A 92 6.73 9.58 -7.17
CA ARG A 92 5.36 10.10 -7.14
C ARG A 92 4.33 8.98 -7.23
N SER A 93 4.52 8.07 -8.19
CA SER A 93 3.60 6.94 -8.39
C SER A 93 3.61 5.99 -7.19
N GLN A 94 4.79 5.71 -6.64
CA GLN A 94 4.93 4.96 -5.39
C GLN A 94 4.20 5.64 -4.23
N ALA A 95 4.38 6.95 -4.04
CA ALA A 95 3.72 7.70 -2.98
C ALA A 95 2.19 7.71 -3.12
N ALA A 96 1.67 7.92 -4.34
CA ALA A 96 0.24 7.84 -4.60
C ALA A 96 -0.30 6.44 -4.29
N PHE A 97 0.35 5.38 -4.79
CA PHE A 97 -0.13 4.02 -4.57
C PHE A 97 0.01 3.57 -3.11
N THR A 98 1.02 4.06 -2.38
CA THR A 98 1.11 3.87 -0.93
C THR A 98 -0.05 4.55 -0.20
N GLN A 99 -0.50 5.74 -0.63
CA GLN A 99 -1.70 6.37 -0.04
C GLN A 99 -2.98 5.57 -0.31
N ILE A 100 -3.09 4.94 -1.48
CA ILE A 100 -4.20 4.03 -1.81
C ILE A 100 -4.17 2.79 -0.90
N GLU A 101 -3.00 2.18 -0.74
CA GLU A 101 -2.78 1.03 0.15
C GLU A 101 -3.15 1.37 1.60
N HIS A 102 -2.79 2.56 2.08
CA HIS A 102 -3.09 3.06 3.42
C HIS A 102 -4.48 3.69 3.59
N PHE A 103 -5.30 3.72 2.53
CA PHE A 103 -6.63 4.29 2.60
C PHE A 103 -7.47 3.56 3.67
N PRO A 104 -8.09 4.25 4.64
CA PRO A 104 -8.64 3.61 5.84
C PRO A 104 -9.86 2.71 5.59
N LYS A 105 -10.56 2.88 4.47
CA LYS A 105 -11.73 2.07 4.13
C LYS A 105 -11.32 0.99 3.11
N PRO A 106 -12.03 -0.14 3.05
CA PRO A 106 -11.76 -1.15 2.04
C PRO A 106 -11.84 -0.58 0.62
N LEU A 107 -10.83 -0.88 -0.18
CA LEU A 107 -10.70 -0.42 -1.55
C LEU A 107 -10.55 -1.63 -2.49
N ILE A 108 -11.49 -1.75 -3.42
CA ILE A 108 -11.59 -2.89 -4.34
C ILE A 108 -11.22 -2.42 -5.75
N ALA A 109 -10.22 -3.03 -6.36
CA ALA A 109 -9.99 -2.94 -7.79
C ALA A 109 -10.93 -3.91 -8.53
N ALA A 110 -11.94 -3.38 -9.22
CA ALA A 110 -12.74 -4.12 -10.18
C ALA A 110 -12.14 -3.96 -11.58
N ILE A 111 -11.29 -4.90 -11.93
CA ILE A 111 -10.48 -4.96 -13.15
C ILE A 111 -11.36 -5.50 -14.29
N ASN A 112 -12.02 -4.60 -14.99
CA ASN A 112 -12.93 -4.86 -16.13
C ASN A 112 -12.19 -5.07 -17.47
N GLY A 113 -10.87 -5.25 -17.44
CA GLY A 113 -10.03 -5.26 -18.64
C GLY A 113 -8.55 -5.49 -18.32
N HIS A 114 -7.67 -5.15 -19.26
CA HIS A 114 -6.23 -5.19 -19.05
C HIS A 114 -5.78 -4.30 -17.88
N ALA A 115 -4.96 -4.86 -17.00
CA ALA A 115 -4.25 -4.17 -15.92
C ALA A 115 -2.74 -4.47 -16.04
N LEU A 116 -2.02 -3.66 -16.80
CA LEU A 116 -0.62 -3.92 -17.17
C LEU A 116 0.32 -2.86 -16.60
N GLY A 117 1.51 -3.28 -16.18
CA GLY A 117 2.53 -2.41 -15.58
C GLY A 117 1.96 -1.55 -14.46
N GLY A 118 2.03 -0.22 -14.60
CA GLY A 118 1.39 0.74 -13.68
C GLY A 118 -0.09 0.45 -13.33
N GLY A 119 -0.87 -0.16 -14.23
CA GLY A 119 -2.23 -0.61 -13.95
C GLY A 119 -2.31 -1.83 -13.04
N CYS A 120 -1.39 -2.78 -13.20
CA CYS A 120 -1.18 -3.89 -12.26
C CYS A 120 -0.71 -3.33 -10.90
N GLU A 121 0.24 -2.39 -10.89
CA GLU A 121 0.76 -1.76 -9.67
C GLU A 121 -0.33 -0.98 -8.89
N LEU A 122 -1.25 -0.30 -9.58
CA LEU A 122 -2.44 0.31 -8.97
C LEU A 122 -3.36 -0.74 -8.35
N ALA A 123 -3.63 -1.84 -9.06
CA ALA A 123 -4.45 -2.93 -8.54
C ALA A 123 -3.81 -3.63 -7.33
N LEU A 124 -2.48 -3.78 -7.33
CA LEU A 124 -1.71 -4.31 -6.20
C LEU A 124 -1.80 -3.43 -4.94
N ALA A 125 -1.98 -2.12 -5.10
CA ALA A 125 -2.17 -1.20 -3.99
C ALA A 125 -3.60 -1.22 -3.39
N CYS A 126 -4.54 -1.91 -4.03
CA CYS A 126 -5.90 -2.07 -3.52
C CYS A 126 -5.97 -3.25 -2.52
N ASP A 127 -6.98 -3.28 -1.66
CA ASP A 127 -7.16 -4.39 -0.70
C ASP A 127 -7.63 -5.67 -1.41
N TYR A 128 -8.59 -5.50 -2.32
CA TYR A 128 -9.18 -6.58 -3.10
C TYR A 128 -8.97 -6.34 -4.60
N ARG A 129 -8.80 -7.43 -5.34
CA ARG A 129 -8.73 -7.47 -6.80
C ARG A 129 -9.76 -8.46 -7.32
N LEU A 130 -10.74 -7.96 -8.07
CA LEU A 130 -11.76 -8.75 -8.75
C LEU A 130 -11.56 -8.52 -10.24
N MET A 131 -11.32 -9.57 -11.01
CA MET A 131 -11.00 -9.44 -12.43
C MET A 131 -12.05 -10.11 -13.29
N ILE A 132 -12.38 -9.48 -14.41
CA ILE A 132 -13.26 -10.05 -15.42
C ILE A 132 -12.63 -11.32 -16.02
N ASP A 133 -13.40 -12.40 -16.04
CA ASP A 133 -13.03 -13.66 -16.68
C ASP A 133 -13.44 -13.61 -18.15
N ASP A 134 -12.63 -12.92 -18.94
CA ASP A 134 -12.72 -12.95 -20.40
C ASP A 134 -11.37 -13.30 -21.02
N SER A 135 -11.39 -13.81 -22.26
CA SER A 135 -10.19 -14.27 -22.95
C SER A 135 -9.24 -13.14 -23.38
N ARG A 136 -9.71 -11.90 -23.32
CA ARG A 136 -9.02 -10.71 -23.84
C ARG A 136 -8.31 -9.95 -22.73
N SER A 137 -8.70 -10.10 -21.47
CA SER A 137 -8.18 -9.35 -20.34
C SER A 137 -7.03 -10.09 -19.67
N THR A 138 -5.98 -9.35 -19.35
CA THR A 138 -4.81 -9.90 -18.66
C THR A 138 -4.26 -8.93 -17.63
N ILE A 139 -3.64 -9.47 -16.57
CA ILE A 139 -2.93 -8.72 -15.54
C ILE A 139 -1.46 -9.16 -15.49
N GLY A 140 -0.54 -8.22 -15.29
CA GLY A 140 0.88 -8.54 -15.18
C GLY A 140 1.81 -7.32 -15.22
N GLN A 141 3.08 -7.57 -14.95
CA GLN A 141 4.17 -6.60 -15.12
C GLN A 141 4.79 -6.81 -16.49
N THR A 142 4.95 -5.76 -17.29
CA THR A 142 5.41 -5.85 -18.70
C THR A 142 6.65 -5.01 -18.98
N GLU A 143 7.15 -4.30 -17.96
CA GLU A 143 8.19 -3.29 -18.08
C GLU A 143 9.52 -3.85 -18.56
N THR A 144 9.88 -5.09 -18.18
CA THR A 144 11.15 -5.71 -18.56
C THR A 144 11.24 -5.99 -20.06
N SER A 145 10.12 -6.25 -20.73
CA SER A 145 10.06 -6.32 -22.19
C SER A 145 10.38 -4.99 -22.89
N LEU A 146 10.29 -3.87 -22.17
CA LEU A 146 10.63 -2.52 -22.64
C LEU A 146 12.01 -2.06 -22.15
N GLY A 147 12.77 -2.91 -21.45
CA GLY A 147 14.04 -2.54 -20.83
C GLY A 147 13.89 -1.68 -19.57
N LEU A 148 12.71 -1.70 -18.94
CA LEU A 148 12.40 -0.99 -17.70
C LEU A 148 12.12 -1.97 -16.56
N ILE A 149 11.99 -1.46 -15.33
CA ILE A 149 11.49 -2.24 -14.19
C ILE A 149 10.12 -1.71 -13.75
N PRO A 150 9.29 -2.53 -13.07
CA PRO A 150 8.08 -2.04 -12.42
C PRO A 150 8.44 -0.96 -11.37
N GLY A 151 7.98 0.27 -11.63
CA GLY A 151 8.46 1.48 -10.96
C GLY A 151 7.50 2.09 -9.94
N ALA A 152 6.21 1.75 -9.95
CA ALA A 152 5.21 2.27 -9.00
C ALA A 152 5.01 1.35 -7.77
N GLY A 153 5.94 0.42 -7.53
CA GLY A 153 5.99 -0.45 -6.35
C GLY A 153 5.73 -1.93 -6.65
N GLY A 154 5.61 -2.32 -7.91
CA GLY A 154 5.36 -3.70 -8.36
C GLY A 154 6.44 -4.68 -7.93
N THR A 155 7.72 -4.26 -7.94
CA THR A 155 8.83 -5.07 -7.41
C THR A 155 8.73 -5.36 -5.91
N GLN A 156 7.91 -4.61 -5.19
CA GLN A 156 7.73 -4.74 -3.75
C GLN A 156 6.40 -5.41 -3.41
N ARG A 157 5.28 -4.95 -3.98
CA ARG A 157 3.96 -5.48 -3.66
C ARG A 157 3.76 -6.88 -4.22
N LEU A 158 4.11 -7.13 -5.47
CA LEU A 158 3.88 -8.43 -6.12
C LEU A 158 4.47 -9.62 -5.33
N PRO A 159 5.76 -9.64 -4.92
CA PRO A 159 6.32 -10.77 -4.18
C PRO A 159 5.70 -10.98 -2.79
N ARG A 160 5.09 -9.96 -2.19
CA ARG A 160 4.34 -10.09 -0.93
C ARG A 160 2.99 -10.78 -1.13
N LEU A 161 2.40 -10.70 -2.32
CA LEU A 161 1.13 -11.36 -2.66
C LEU A 161 1.33 -12.79 -3.17
N VAL A 162 2.17 -12.99 -4.18
CA VAL A 162 2.29 -14.28 -4.89
C VAL A 162 3.55 -15.07 -4.51
N GLY A 163 4.33 -14.55 -3.57
CA GLY A 163 5.64 -15.09 -3.22
C GLY A 163 6.74 -14.71 -4.21
N ARG A 164 7.99 -14.74 -3.73
CA ARG A 164 9.16 -14.34 -4.53
C ARG A 164 9.31 -15.12 -5.83
N THR A 165 9.07 -16.43 -5.82
CA THR A 165 9.27 -17.30 -7.00
C THR A 165 8.38 -16.87 -8.16
N ARG A 166 7.06 -16.77 -7.93
CA ARG A 166 6.11 -16.35 -8.97
C ARG A 166 6.33 -14.90 -9.38
N ALA A 167 6.61 -14.01 -8.43
CA ALA A 167 6.91 -12.62 -8.76
C ALA A 167 8.15 -12.48 -9.65
N THR A 168 9.19 -13.30 -9.42
CA THR A 168 10.41 -13.30 -10.25
C THR A 168 10.08 -13.74 -11.67
N GLU A 169 9.39 -14.88 -11.82
CA GLU A 169 8.92 -15.39 -13.11
C GLU A 169 8.11 -14.33 -13.87
N MET A 170 7.12 -13.74 -13.21
CA MET A 170 6.25 -12.72 -13.80
C MET A 170 7.00 -11.46 -14.23
N ILE A 171 7.91 -10.95 -13.40
CA ILE A 171 8.64 -9.71 -13.70
C ILE A 171 9.72 -9.96 -14.76
N PHE A 172 10.48 -11.06 -14.65
CA PHE A 172 11.63 -11.29 -15.52
C PHE A 172 11.20 -11.68 -16.94
N GLU A 173 10.10 -12.43 -17.06
CA GLU A 173 9.59 -12.91 -18.33
C GLU A 173 8.43 -12.06 -18.87
N SER A 174 8.05 -10.98 -18.16
CA SER A 174 6.91 -10.11 -18.52
C SER A 174 5.59 -10.89 -18.70
N ILE A 175 5.35 -11.89 -17.85
CA ILE A 175 4.18 -12.77 -17.98
C ILE A 175 2.89 -12.01 -17.69
N ARG A 176 1.89 -12.29 -18.51
CA ARG A 176 0.52 -11.80 -18.37
C ARG A 176 -0.38 -12.99 -18.07
N LEU A 177 -1.20 -12.87 -17.04
CA LEU A 177 -2.11 -13.92 -16.61
C LEU A 177 -3.55 -13.55 -16.91
N LYS A 178 -4.34 -14.54 -17.30
CA LYS A 178 -5.81 -14.42 -17.34
C LYS A 178 -6.38 -14.56 -15.93
N ALA A 179 -7.65 -14.18 -15.74
CA ALA A 179 -8.26 -14.14 -14.42
C ALA A 179 -8.19 -15.48 -13.65
N PRO A 180 -8.46 -16.66 -14.24
CA PRO A 180 -8.36 -17.93 -13.51
C PRO A 180 -6.94 -18.24 -13.01
N GLU A 181 -5.93 -18.00 -13.85
CA GLU A 181 -4.52 -18.22 -13.53
C GLU A 181 -4.04 -17.25 -12.45
N ALA A 182 -4.43 -15.98 -12.56
CA ALA A 182 -4.13 -14.95 -11.56
C ALA A 182 -4.78 -15.28 -10.20
N ALA A 183 -5.99 -15.84 -10.19
CA ALA A 183 -6.65 -16.27 -8.97
C ALA A 183 -5.94 -17.48 -8.34
N ALA A 184 -5.51 -18.44 -9.15
CA ALA A 184 -4.85 -19.66 -8.69
C ALA A 184 -3.53 -19.39 -7.94
N ILE A 185 -2.81 -18.32 -8.29
CA ILE A 185 -1.57 -17.93 -7.61
C ILE A 185 -1.76 -16.87 -6.52
N GLY A 186 -3.00 -16.44 -6.24
CA GLY A 186 -3.31 -15.43 -5.23
C GLY A 186 -3.02 -13.98 -5.66
N LEU A 187 -2.81 -13.71 -6.95
CA LEU A 187 -2.65 -12.33 -7.45
C LEU A 187 -3.97 -11.57 -7.36
N ILE A 188 -5.09 -12.22 -7.67
CA ILE A 188 -6.44 -11.66 -7.53
C ILE A 188 -7.27 -12.49 -6.56
N ASN A 189 -8.29 -11.88 -5.96
CA ASN A 189 -9.19 -12.56 -5.02
C ASN A 189 -10.24 -13.42 -5.74
N ALA A 190 -10.69 -13.02 -6.92
CA ALA A 190 -11.65 -13.78 -7.72
C ALA A 190 -11.63 -13.38 -9.20
N ALA A 191 -11.75 -14.39 -10.06
CA ALA A 191 -12.23 -14.23 -11.43
C ALA A 191 -13.77 -14.17 -11.40
N LEU A 192 -14.35 -13.13 -11.99
CA LEU A 192 -15.81 -12.92 -12.05
C LEU A 192 -16.30 -13.09 -13.49
N PRO A 193 -17.50 -13.63 -13.72
CA PRO A 193 -18.04 -13.79 -15.07
C PRO A 193 -18.03 -12.48 -15.86
N ALA A 194 -17.74 -12.56 -17.16
CA ALA A 194 -17.81 -11.41 -18.06
C ALA A 194 -19.22 -10.82 -18.12
N ASP A 195 -20.22 -11.70 -18.26
CA ASP A 195 -21.63 -11.33 -18.22
C ASP A 195 -22.00 -10.88 -16.80
N GLY A 196 -22.38 -9.60 -16.67
CA GLY A 196 -22.73 -9.02 -15.37
C GLY A 196 -21.54 -8.71 -14.46
N PHE A 197 -20.32 -8.60 -14.99
CA PHE A 197 -19.09 -8.32 -14.21
C PHE A 197 -19.26 -7.17 -13.20
N HIS A 198 -19.77 -6.01 -13.65
CA HIS A 198 -19.92 -4.83 -12.81
C HIS A 198 -20.92 -5.05 -11.67
N ASP A 199 -22.02 -5.76 -11.92
CA ASP A 199 -23.02 -6.09 -10.90
C ASP A 199 -22.44 -7.07 -9.88
N ALA A 200 -21.69 -8.07 -10.32
CA ALA A 200 -21.00 -9.01 -9.44
C ALA A 200 -19.96 -8.32 -8.54
N ALA A 201 -19.17 -7.40 -9.10
CA ALA A 201 -18.21 -6.60 -8.36
C ALA A 201 -18.89 -5.67 -7.35
N LEU A 202 -19.97 -4.98 -7.76
CA LEU A 202 -20.76 -4.12 -6.88
C LEU A 202 -21.44 -4.92 -5.78
N ALA A 203 -21.95 -6.12 -6.06
CA ALA A 203 -22.51 -7.01 -5.06
C ALA A 203 -21.47 -7.43 -4.01
N ARG A 204 -20.20 -7.66 -4.43
CA ARG A 204 -19.10 -7.92 -3.49
C ARG A 204 -18.82 -6.71 -2.61
N ALA A 205 -18.78 -5.50 -3.18
CA ALA A 205 -18.59 -4.26 -2.44
C ALA A 205 -19.73 -4.00 -1.44
N ARG A 206 -20.99 -4.18 -1.86
CA ARG A 206 -22.17 -4.04 -1.00
C ARG A 206 -22.15 -4.99 0.18
N ARG A 207 -21.75 -6.26 -0.01
CA ARG A 207 -21.59 -7.21 1.10
C ARG A 207 -20.55 -6.73 2.10
N LEU A 208 -19.42 -6.21 1.62
CA LEU A 208 -18.37 -5.68 2.49
C LEU A 208 -18.84 -4.41 3.24
N ALA A 209 -19.67 -3.57 2.62
CA ALA A 209 -20.25 -2.38 3.23
C ALA A 209 -21.24 -2.67 4.39
N GLN A 210 -21.72 -3.91 4.53
CA GLN A 210 -22.56 -4.36 5.67
C GLN A 210 -21.75 -4.74 6.92
N ALA A 211 -20.44 -4.92 6.78
CA ALA A 211 -19.58 -5.17 7.94
C ALA A 211 -19.41 -3.91 8.81
N ALA A 212 -18.88 -4.09 10.02
CA ALA A 212 -18.64 -2.99 10.95
C ALA A 212 -17.49 -2.10 10.43
N PRO A 213 -17.73 -0.85 10.00
CA PRO A 213 -16.74 -0.05 9.26
C PRO A 213 -15.51 0.29 10.12
N ILE A 214 -15.72 0.56 11.42
CA ILE A 214 -14.62 0.84 12.36
C ILE A 214 -13.73 -0.41 12.53
N ALA A 215 -14.34 -1.60 12.65
CA ALA A 215 -13.60 -2.84 12.79
C ALA A 215 -12.77 -3.16 11.54
N LEU A 216 -13.32 -2.97 10.33
CA LEU A 216 -12.57 -3.16 9.08
C LEU A 216 -11.36 -2.23 8.98
N ARG A 217 -11.54 -0.95 9.33
CA ARG A 217 -10.46 0.04 9.31
C ARG A 217 -9.32 -0.34 10.27
N LEU A 218 -9.68 -0.71 11.50
CA LEU A 218 -8.74 -1.11 12.54
C LEU A 218 -8.02 -2.43 12.20
N ALA A 219 -8.73 -3.39 11.60
CA ALA A 219 -8.14 -4.63 11.12
C ALA A 219 -7.14 -4.38 9.98
N LYS A 220 -7.49 -3.51 9.01
CA LYS A 220 -6.59 -3.11 7.92
C LYS A 220 -5.30 -2.47 8.47
N GLU A 221 -5.43 -1.57 9.45
CA GLU A 221 -4.27 -0.93 10.09
C GLU A 221 -3.33 -1.94 10.77
N ALA A 222 -3.88 -2.93 11.47
CA ALA A 222 -3.10 -4.00 12.09
C ALA A 222 -2.38 -4.90 11.05
N LEU A 223 -3.08 -5.26 9.97
CA LEU A 223 -2.51 -6.04 8.87
C LEU A 223 -1.30 -5.35 8.23
N LEU A 224 -1.43 -4.06 7.90
CA LEU A 224 -0.35 -3.30 7.28
C LEU A 224 0.84 -3.09 8.24
N ALA A 225 0.58 -2.84 9.53
CA ALA A 225 1.63 -2.67 10.52
C ALA A 225 2.58 -3.87 10.61
N GLY A 226 2.06 -5.10 10.50
CA GLY A 226 2.86 -6.32 10.49
C GLY A 226 3.67 -6.50 9.20
N LEU A 227 3.08 -6.15 8.05
CA LEU A 227 3.71 -6.28 6.73
C LEU A 227 4.83 -5.25 6.47
N GLU A 228 4.71 -4.05 7.03
CA GLU A 228 5.65 -2.95 6.79
C GLU A 228 6.78 -2.87 7.79
N ARG A 229 6.56 -3.39 9.00
CA ARG A 229 7.51 -3.26 10.11
C ARG A 229 8.02 -4.64 10.50
N SER A 230 7.47 -5.20 11.57
CA SER A 230 7.81 -6.52 12.07
C SER A 230 6.53 -7.21 12.56
N PRO A 231 6.51 -8.55 12.60
CA PRO A 231 5.39 -9.29 13.20
C PRO A 231 5.08 -8.81 14.63
N GLY A 232 6.11 -8.49 15.42
CA GLY A 232 5.96 -7.94 16.77
C GLY A 232 5.19 -6.61 16.79
N LYS A 233 5.52 -5.68 15.88
CA LYS A 233 4.77 -4.43 15.77
C LYS A 233 3.34 -4.64 15.27
N GLY A 234 3.12 -5.64 14.42
CA GLY A 234 1.79 -6.10 14.02
C GLY A 234 0.94 -6.47 15.23
N TYR A 235 1.45 -7.33 16.12
CA TYR A 235 0.73 -7.77 17.32
C TYR A 235 0.42 -6.62 18.30
N GLU A 236 1.33 -5.66 18.47
CA GLU A 236 1.08 -4.48 19.31
C GLU A 236 -0.10 -3.66 18.79
N VAL A 237 -0.10 -3.33 17.49
CA VAL A 237 -1.17 -2.55 16.86
C VAL A 237 -2.47 -3.37 16.83
N GLU A 238 -2.40 -4.68 16.58
CA GLU A 238 -3.55 -5.59 16.64
C GLU A 238 -4.22 -5.58 18.02
N ALA A 239 -3.47 -5.71 19.10
CA ALA A 239 -4.01 -5.72 20.46
C ALA A 239 -4.70 -4.39 20.82
N GLU A 240 -4.08 -3.26 20.48
CA GLU A 240 -4.66 -1.93 20.67
C GLU A 240 -5.95 -1.77 19.85
N ASN A 241 -5.91 -2.15 18.58
CA ASN A 241 -7.04 -2.04 17.65
C ASN A 241 -8.19 -2.98 18.00
N PHE A 242 -7.90 -4.17 18.52
CA PHE A 242 -8.91 -5.07 19.06
C PHE A 242 -9.64 -4.44 20.25
N GLY A 243 -8.89 -3.87 21.20
CA GLY A 243 -9.45 -3.15 22.35
C GLY A 243 -10.35 -1.99 21.91
N LYS A 244 -9.90 -1.18 20.95
CA LYS A 244 -10.70 -0.11 20.34
C LYS A 244 -11.99 -0.62 19.70
N ALA A 245 -11.90 -1.68 18.89
CA ALA A 245 -13.04 -2.27 18.20
C ALA A 245 -14.08 -2.84 19.17
N ALA A 246 -13.63 -3.48 20.25
CA ALA A 246 -14.50 -4.07 21.27
C ALA A 246 -15.38 -3.04 22.01
N MET A 247 -14.97 -1.77 22.02
CA MET A 247 -15.71 -0.66 22.65
C MET A 247 -16.71 0.03 21.72
N THR A 248 -16.78 -0.37 20.45
CA THR A 248 -17.71 0.23 19.46
C THR A 248 -19.15 -0.25 19.67
N GLU A 249 -20.13 0.55 19.23
CA GLU A 249 -21.54 0.13 19.28
C GLU A 249 -21.80 -1.16 18.48
N ASP A 250 -21.12 -1.32 17.33
CA ASP A 250 -21.23 -2.49 16.48
C ASP A 250 -20.82 -3.77 17.23
N ALA A 251 -19.71 -3.73 17.96
CA ALA A 251 -19.24 -4.87 18.75
C ALA A 251 -20.23 -5.21 19.87
N ILE A 252 -20.70 -4.20 20.62
CA ILE A 252 -21.65 -4.40 21.73
C ILE A 252 -22.94 -5.05 21.23
N ARG A 253 -23.46 -4.63 20.07
CA ARG A 253 -24.68 -5.19 19.47
C ARG A 253 -24.48 -6.59 18.90
N LYS A 254 -23.39 -6.83 18.17
CA LYS A 254 -23.18 -8.08 17.40
C LYS A 254 -22.59 -9.22 18.22
N VAL A 255 -21.68 -8.93 19.16
CA VAL A 255 -21.06 -9.94 20.02
C VAL A 255 -22.05 -10.44 21.08
N ASN A 256 -23.15 -9.70 21.30
CA ASN A 256 -24.22 -10.07 22.21
C ASN A 256 -23.66 -10.44 23.58
N PHE A 257 -23.04 -9.47 24.28
CA PHE A 257 -22.56 -9.58 25.67
C PHE A 257 -23.72 -9.78 26.69
N ARG A 258 -24.76 -10.54 26.33
CA ARG A 258 -25.87 -10.93 27.20
C ARG A 258 -25.32 -11.70 28.39
N GLY A 259 -25.25 -11.02 29.53
CA GLY A 259 -24.78 -11.58 30.80
C GLY A 259 -23.68 -10.76 31.46
N LEU A 260 -23.01 -9.87 30.72
CA LEU A 260 -22.04 -8.93 31.30
C LEU A 260 -22.73 -7.59 31.60
N PRO A 261 -22.43 -6.93 32.74
CA PRO A 261 -22.92 -5.60 33.04
C PRO A 261 -22.21 -4.59 32.13
N VAL A 262 -22.67 -4.47 30.89
CA VAL A 262 -22.24 -3.39 30.00
C VAL A 262 -23.02 -2.16 30.42
N SER A 263 -22.35 -1.15 30.99
CA SER A 263 -23.00 0.12 31.30
C SER A 263 -23.63 0.65 29.99
N ARG A 264 -24.91 1.02 30.02
CA ARG A 264 -25.61 1.58 28.85
C ARG A 264 -25.10 2.98 28.46
N THR A 265 -23.99 3.43 29.03
CA THR A 265 -23.37 4.71 28.72
C THR A 265 -22.93 4.66 27.26
N ARG A 266 -23.74 5.27 26.40
CA ARG A 266 -23.46 5.42 24.97
C ARG A 266 -22.14 6.18 24.84
N PHE A 267 -21.17 5.62 24.15
CA PHE A 267 -20.11 6.45 23.62
C PHE A 267 -20.75 7.39 22.59
N THR A 268 -20.57 8.70 22.74
CA THR A 268 -21.06 9.66 21.74
C THR A 268 -20.30 9.46 20.42
N ARG A 269 -20.89 9.83 19.29
CA ARG A 269 -20.23 9.82 17.96
C ARG A 269 -18.85 10.52 17.98
N SER A 270 -18.71 11.56 18.81
CA SER A 270 -17.43 12.24 19.06
C SER A 270 -16.40 11.40 19.83
N GLN A 271 -16.84 10.47 20.69
CA GLN A 271 -15.96 9.53 21.38
C GLN A 271 -15.54 8.37 20.47
N GLU A 272 -16.42 7.88 19.58
CA GLU A 272 -16.02 6.93 18.53
C GLU A 272 -15.02 7.57 17.55
N GLN A 273 -15.23 8.83 17.15
CA GLN A 273 -14.23 9.56 16.38
C GLN A 273 -12.92 9.77 17.15
N ARG A 274 -12.94 9.98 18.48
CA ARG A 274 -11.72 10.06 19.30
C ARG A 274 -10.92 8.76 19.35
N ILE A 275 -11.58 7.59 19.31
CA ILE A 275 -10.89 6.29 19.14
C ILE A 275 -10.06 6.29 17.84
N LEU A 276 -10.52 7.04 16.83
CA LEU A 276 -9.95 7.10 15.51
C LEU A 276 -8.91 8.23 15.31
N VAL A 277 -8.84 9.22 16.21
CA VAL A 277 -8.14 10.52 16.01
C VAL A 277 -6.76 10.63 16.71
N ASN A 278 -6.27 9.62 17.43
CA ASN A 278 -4.87 9.61 17.88
C ASN A 278 -3.91 9.30 16.71
N ARG A 279 -3.69 10.28 15.82
CA ARG A 279 -2.84 10.20 14.62
C ARG A 279 -1.91 11.40 14.45
N GLU A 280 -1.30 11.89 15.53
CA GLU A 280 -0.15 12.80 15.40
C GLU A 280 1.11 12.11 15.94
N GLY A 281 1.93 11.57 15.04
CA GLY A 281 3.24 11.02 15.42
C GLY A 281 3.92 10.09 14.42
N TYR A 282 3.22 9.56 13.41
CA TYR A 282 3.78 8.47 12.59
C TYR A 282 4.28 8.86 11.19
N PHE A 283 4.35 10.15 10.84
CA PHE A 283 4.58 10.59 9.44
C PHE A 283 5.76 11.54 9.18
N HIS A 284 6.75 11.62 10.08
CA HIS A 284 8.01 12.31 9.78
C HIS A 284 9.22 11.49 10.18
N ALA A 285 9.60 10.52 9.36
CA ALA A 285 10.94 9.92 9.41
C ALA A 285 11.35 9.37 8.05
N SER A 286 11.51 10.24 7.06
CA SER A 286 12.42 10.03 5.94
C SER A 286 12.46 11.29 5.09
N MET A 287 13.39 12.19 5.36
CA MET A 287 14.10 13.05 4.41
C MET A 287 14.97 14.00 5.24
N ASP A 288 16.13 13.50 5.66
CA ASP A 288 17.35 14.30 5.80
C ASP A 288 18.51 13.34 6.10
N HIS A 289 19.24 12.96 5.05
CA HIS A 289 20.62 12.47 5.15
C HIS A 289 21.49 13.47 4.39
N GLY A 290 21.77 14.59 5.06
CA GLY A 290 22.77 15.57 4.67
C GLY A 290 23.96 15.48 5.61
N CYS A 291 24.98 14.73 5.19
CA CYS A 291 26.29 14.74 5.81
C CYS A 291 26.91 16.15 5.74
N GLY A 292 27.43 16.65 6.87
CA GLY A 292 28.54 17.61 6.89
C GLY A 292 28.23 19.03 7.35
N ARG A 293 28.57 19.35 8.61
CA ARG A 293 29.69 20.24 8.97
C ARG A 293 29.65 20.62 10.45
N CYS A 294 30.83 20.55 11.07
CA CYS A 294 31.16 21.23 12.32
C CYS A 294 30.78 22.71 12.27
N GLY A 295 30.15 23.21 13.34
CA GLY A 295 29.93 24.63 13.59
C GLY A 295 29.72 24.88 15.08
N ARG A 296 30.72 25.49 15.72
CA ARG A 296 30.82 25.88 17.13
C ARG A 296 29.57 26.60 17.67
N LEU A 297 29.10 26.25 18.87
CA LEU A 297 28.58 27.13 19.93
C LEU A 297 28.68 26.34 21.26
N ALA A 298 29.68 26.58 22.12
CA ALA A 298 29.73 27.57 23.19
C ALA A 298 28.68 27.34 24.32
N GLY A 299 29.17 26.84 25.47
CA GLY A 299 28.57 27.05 26.79
C GLY A 299 27.72 25.90 27.36
N GLY A 300 28.13 25.37 28.52
CA GLY A 300 27.26 24.57 29.39
C GLY A 300 27.82 23.18 29.71
N GLY A 301 28.52 23.06 30.83
CA GLY A 301 29.19 21.83 31.25
C GLY A 301 28.25 20.71 31.70
N CYS A 302 28.68 19.47 31.46
CA CYS A 302 28.19 18.28 32.14
C CYS A 302 29.35 17.71 32.98
N PRO A 303 29.26 17.70 34.32
CA PRO A 303 30.36 17.24 35.17
C PRO A 303 30.13 15.80 35.66
N ILE A 304 31.22 15.17 36.16
CA ILE A 304 31.27 14.00 37.08
C ILE A 304 31.12 12.63 36.36
N ARG A 305 32.02 11.64 36.47
CA ARG A 305 33.17 11.40 37.37
C ARG A 305 34.16 10.38 36.78
N ARG A 306 35.40 10.51 37.25
CA ARG A 306 36.57 9.64 37.06
C ARG A 306 36.51 8.38 37.92
N GLY A 307 37.20 7.33 37.47
CA GLY A 307 37.81 6.27 38.28
C GLY A 307 37.99 4.99 37.45
N GLY A 308 39.16 4.42 37.21
CA GLY A 308 40.53 4.71 37.61
C GLY A 308 41.45 3.80 36.77
N GLN A 309 42.68 4.25 36.52
CA GLN A 309 43.72 3.52 35.78
C GLN A 309 44.78 2.94 36.74
N ARG A 310 45.46 1.89 36.26
CA ARG A 310 46.77 1.29 36.68
C ARG A 310 46.65 0.17 37.74
N THR A 311 47.39 -0.94 37.67
CA THR A 311 48.84 -1.11 37.36
C THR A 311 49.22 -2.49 36.76
N ARG A 312 50.42 -2.52 36.15
CA ARG A 312 51.17 -3.68 35.58
C ARG A 312 51.85 -4.58 36.64
N LYS A 313 52.14 -5.83 36.22
CA LYS A 313 53.29 -6.76 36.47
C LYS A 313 52.71 -8.16 36.74
N GLY A 314 53.04 -9.27 36.08
CA GLY A 314 54.24 -9.71 35.40
C GLY A 314 54.71 -11.01 36.07
N ARG A 315 54.65 -12.16 35.38
CA ARG A 315 55.50 -13.34 35.62
C ARG A 315 55.38 -14.36 34.49
N GLN A 316 56.55 -14.75 33.99
CA GLN A 316 56.82 -15.80 33.02
C GLN A 316 56.69 -17.18 33.69
N HIS A 317 56.30 -18.21 32.93
CA HIS A 317 57.05 -19.46 32.88
C HIS A 317 56.78 -20.21 31.57
N ALA A 318 57.88 -20.73 31.02
CA ALA A 318 57.99 -21.49 29.78
C ALA A 318 57.64 -22.97 29.98
N GLY A 319 57.40 -23.69 28.88
CA GLY A 319 57.32 -25.15 28.89
C GLY A 319 56.88 -25.79 27.57
N HIS A 320 57.86 -25.99 26.67
CA HIS A 320 57.92 -26.88 25.50
C HIS A 320 56.85 -27.99 25.31
N ARG A 321 56.48 -28.25 24.04
CA ARG A 321 56.93 -29.42 23.27
C ARG A 321 56.61 -29.31 21.77
N HIS A 322 57.62 -29.68 20.98
CA HIS A 322 57.66 -29.84 19.52
C HIS A 322 57.33 -31.29 19.10
N HIS A 323 57.14 -31.44 17.78
CA HIS A 323 57.14 -32.61 16.89
C HIS A 323 55.75 -33.18 16.53
N ALA A 324 55.25 -33.09 15.28
CA ALA A 324 55.76 -33.38 13.92
C ALA A 324 55.65 -34.85 13.52
N GLN A 325 54.88 -35.11 12.46
CA GLN A 325 54.78 -36.25 11.52
C GLN A 325 53.38 -36.13 10.87
N GLU A 326 53.15 -36.10 9.55
CA GLU A 326 53.92 -36.31 8.31
C GLU A 326 53.43 -35.29 7.25
#